data_AF-A0A6A4VTC7-F1
#
_entry.id   AF-A0A6A4VTC7-F1
#
_cell.length_a   1.000
_cell.length_b   1.000
_cell.length_c   1.000
_cell.angle_alpha   90.00
_cell.angle_beta   90.00
_cell.angle_gamma   90.00
#
_symmetry.space_group_name_H-M   'P 1'
#
loop_
_entity.id
_entity.type
_entity.pdbx_description
1 polymer ?
#
loop_
_entity_poly.entity_id
_entity_poly.type
_entity_poly.pdbx_seq_one_letter_code
_entity_poly.pdbx_strand_id
1 'polypeptide(L)'
;MLRLLLLVAACWAVSLAVECGECDPSQCAVATDCYAGVVMDLCNCCAVCGRREGEQCDDPQQNIRDKLRGDGRCGENLECKVVKTNQKSGNKLLNCGRRLMSRCGLQPRLAPTVTECPVSGAGRVSSTALGGRRLCVCKEQDMVCGSDGKTYGNLCQLMEVAYKNGTQDAPKVQMWGPCESAPTIVTGPQHAHEQLGDKLVLDCEVFGFPIPQITWYKMDEDGRNNSLPGDRGDMAIQTRGGPGNLMVTGWVQIVDLKPSDSGTYQCIAQNKNGVARADAKVSVYKMSKGEL
;
A
#
# COMPACT_ATOMS: atom_id res chain seq x y z
N MET A 1 -77.70 -17.92 -22.38
CA MET A 1 -76.61 -17.03 -22.81
C MET A 1 -75.97 -16.44 -21.55
N LEU A 2 -74.64 -16.61 -21.39
CA LEU A 2 -73.66 -15.66 -20.82
C LEU A 2 -74.01 -14.95 -19.48
N ARG A 3 -73.22 -14.96 -18.39
CA ARG A 3 -71.76 -14.88 -18.25
C ARG A 3 -71.29 -15.41 -16.89
N LEU A 4 -70.23 -16.20 -16.94
CA LEU A 4 -69.29 -16.50 -15.86
C LEU A 4 -68.53 -15.22 -15.48
N LEU A 5 -68.64 -14.73 -14.25
CA LEU A 5 -67.85 -13.61 -13.73
C LEU A 5 -66.61 -14.16 -13.00
N LEU A 6 -65.49 -14.21 -13.71
CA LEU A 6 -64.15 -14.41 -13.17
C LEU A 6 -63.73 -13.14 -12.42
N LEU A 7 -63.67 -13.19 -11.09
CA LEU A 7 -63.00 -12.18 -10.27
C LEU A 7 -61.49 -12.40 -10.36
N VAL A 8 -60.85 -11.73 -11.31
CA VAL A 8 -59.38 -11.61 -11.35
C VAL A 8 -59.00 -10.55 -10.32
N ALA A 9 -58.60 -10.99 -9.13
CA ALA A 9 -57.94 -10.14 -8.15
C ALA A 9 -56.56 -9.76 -8.71
N ALA A 10 -56.48 -8.59 -9.36
CA ALA A 10 -55.22 -8.00 -9.76
C ALA A 10 -54.47 -7.58 -8.47
N CYS A 11 -53.54 -8.41 -8.03
CA CYS A 11 -52.56 -8.05 -7.02
C CYS A 11 -51.55 -7.12 -7.70
N TRP A 12 -51.87 -5.82 -7.75
CA TRP A 12 -50.91 -4.82 -8.22
C TRP A 12 -49.79 -4.77 -7.19
N ALA A 13 -48.62 -5.29 -7.57
CA ALA A 13 -47.39 -4.97 -6.88
C ALA A 13 -47.22 -3.45 -6.96
N VAL A 14 -47.50 -2.75 -5.87
CA VAL A 14 -47.18 -1.33 -5.74
C VAL A 14 -45.65 -1.25 -5.73
N SER A 15 -45.05 -1.04 -6.89
CA SER A 15 -43.68 -0.56 -7.00
C SER A 15 -43.67 0.83 -6.38
N LEU A 16 -43.25 0.92 -5.12
CA LEU A 16 -42.89 2.19 -4.49
C LEU A 16 -41.58 2.66 -5.13
N ALA A 17 -41.67 3.20 -6.35
CA ALA A 17 -40.67 4.10 -6.84
C ALA A 17 -40.67 5.33 -5.91
N VAL A 18 -39.51 5.75 -5.43
CA VAL A 18 -39.38 7.09 -4.84
C VAL A 18 -39.63 8.04 -5.99
N GLU A 19 -40.84 8.60 -6.03
CA GLU A 19 -41.20 9.67 -6.95
C GLU A 19 -40.58 10.95 -6.41
N CYS A 20 -39.56 11.42 -7.11
CA CYS A 20 -39.06 12.78 -6.88
C CYS A 20 -40.17 13.77 -7.27
N GLY A 21 -40.43 14.74 -6.39
CA GLY A 21 -41.36 15.83 -6.68
C GLY A 21 -40.83 16.79 -7.75
N GLU A 22 -41.60 17.82 -8.06
CA GLU A 22 -41.14 18.92 -8.92
C GLU A 22 -39.86 19.55 -8.36
N CYS A 23 -38.86 19.70 -9.22
CA CYS A 23 -37.59 20.30 -8.83
C CYS A 23 -37.68 21.82 -8.89
N ASP A 24 -37.43 22.48 -7.75
CA ASP A 24 -37.19 23.93 -7.67
C ASP A 24 -35.72 24.19 -7.28
N PRO A 25 -34.84 24.48 -8.26
CA PRO A 25 -33.43 24.76 -8.00
C PRO A 25 -33.16 25.97 -7.12
N SER A 26 -34.12 26.89 -6.98
CA SER A 26 -33.95 28.09 -6.16
C SER A 26 -33.89 27.79 -4.66
N GLN A 27 -34.43 26.65 -4.24
CA GLN A 27 -34.42 26.18 -2.85
C GLN A 27 -33.17 25.38 -2.49
N CYS A 28 -32.28 25.13 -3.46
CA CYS A 28 -31.07 24.36 -3.22
C CYS A 28 -30.05 25.16 -2.40
N ALA A 29 -29.48 24.52 -1.38
CA ALA A 29 -28.32 25.06 -0.69
C ALA A 29 -27.11 25.11 -1.65
N VAL A 30 -26.29 26.15 -1.54
CA VAL A 30 -25.05 26.26 -2.30
C VAL A 30 -24.03 25.29 -1.72
N ALA A 31 -23.54 24.37 -2.57
CA ALA A 31 -22.52 23.43 -2.18
C ALA A 31 -21.13 24.10 -2.16
N THR A 32 -20.60 24.37 -0.97
CA THR A 32 -19.24 24.89 -0.76
C THR A 32 -18.34 23.79 -0.20
N ASP A 33 -17.02 23.92 -0.38
CA ASP A 33 -16.02 23.00 0.18
C ASP A 33 -16.15 21.52 -0.26
N CYS A 34 -16.60 21.30 -1.49
CA CYS A 34 -16.78 19.95 -2.02
C CYS A 34 -15.45 19.33 -2.50
N TYR A 35 -14.77 18.63 -1.59
CA TYR A 35 -13.45 18.04 -1.86
C TYR A 35 -13.47 16.81 -2.78
N ALA A 36 -14.62 16.24 -3.12
CA ALA A 36 -14.74 15.18 -4.15
C ALA A 36 -15.50 15.67 -5.39
N GLY A 37 -15.58 16.99 -5.58
CA GLY A 37 -16.38 17.60 -6.62
C GLY A 37 -17.88 17.64 -6.26
N VAL A 38 -18.64 18.18 -7.19
CA VAL A 38 -20.07 18.41 -7.05
C VAL A 38 -20.83 17.41 -7.90
N VAL A 39 -21.80 16.75 -7.30
CA VAL A 39 -22.69 15.78 -7.97
C VAL A 39 -24.14 16.18 -7.77
N MET A 40 -25.00 15.77 -8.68
CA MET A 40 -26.44 15.98 -8.48
C MET A 40 -26.97 15.01 -7.42
N ASP A 41 -27.97 15.45 -6.66
CA ASP A 41 -28.69 14.61 -5.71
C ASP A 41 -29.38 13.39 -6.37
N LEU A 42 -30.03 12.55 -5.56
CA LEU A 42 -30.71 11.36 -6.07
C LEU A 42 -31.84 11.68 -7.06
N CYS A 43 -32.47 12.85 -6.91
CA CYS A 43 -33.56 13.35 -7.75
C CYS A 43 -33.08 14.19 -8.95
N ASN A 44 -31.76 14.35 -9.09
CA ASN A 44 -31.12 15.17 -10.09
C ASN A 44 -31.56 16.65 -10.08
N CYS A 45 -31.88 17.19 -8.90
CA CYS A 45 -32.39 18.56 -8.72
C CYS A 45 -31.32 19.51 -8.20
N CYS A 46 -30.78 19.23 -7.01
CA CYS A 46 -29.77 20.07 -6.37
C CYS A 46 -28.35 19.56 -6.62
N ALA A 47 -27.44 20.50 -6.79
CA ALA A 47 -26.00 20.25 -6.78
C ALA A 47 -25.52 20.11 -5.34
N VAL A 48 -24.95 18.96 -5.00
CA VAL A 48 -24.49 18.60 -3.64
C VAL A 48 -23.03 18.12 -3.67
N CYS A 49 -22.34 18.17 -2.54
CA CYS A 49 -20.99 17.61 -2.47
C CYS A 49 -21.02 16.08 -2.62
N GLY A 50 -20.17 15.56 -3.50
CA GLY A 50 -19.97 14.12 -3.62
C GLY A 50 -19.25 13.55 -2.39
N ARG A 51 -19.54 12.29 -2.08
CA ARG A 51 -18.83 11.54 -1.04
C ARG A 51 -17.39 11.26 -1.48
N ARG A 52 -16.45 11.31 -0.53
CA ARG A 52 -15.01 11.10 -0.76
C ARG A 52 -14.62 9.63 -0.80
N GLU A 53 -13.42 9.35 -1.28
CA GLU A 53 -12.84 7.99 -1.22
C GLU A 53 -12.88 7.44 0.22
N GLY A 54 -13.37 6.21 0.37
CA GLY A 54 -13.52 5.53 1.65
C GLY A 54 -14.79 5.88 2.45
N GLU A 55 -15.61 6.83 2.00
CA GLU A 55 -16.89 7.14 2.62
C GLU A 55 -18.00 6.18 2.16
N GLN A 56 -19.03 5.98 3.00
CA GLN A 56 -20.18 5.16 2.65
C GLN A 56 -20.99 5.80 1.51
N CYS A 57 -21.56 4.95 0.65
CA CYS A 57 -22.25 5.38 -0.55
C CYS A 57 -23.46 4.53 -0.90
N ASP A 58 -24.38 5.17 -1.62
CA ASP A 58 -25.53 4.52 -2.24
C ASP A 58 -25.16 4.02 -3.64
N ASP A 59 -25.49 2.76 -3.95
CA ASP A 59 -25.29 2.20 -5.28
C ASP A 59 -26.44 2.59 -6.21
N PRO A 60 -26.15 3.24 -7.36
CA PRO A 60 -27.18 3.70 -8.28
C PRO A 60 -28.04 2.55 -8.83
N GLN A 61 -27.50 1.32 -8.90
CA GLN A 61 -28.16 0.14 -9.46
C GLN A 61 -29.00 -0.66 -8.45
N GLN A 62 -29.03 -0.29 -7.17
CA GLN A 62 -29.78 -1.03 -6.15
C GLN A 62 -31.24 -0.63 -5.99
N ASN A 63 -32.02 -1.54 -5.39
CA ASN A 63 -33.40 -1.37 -5.01
C ASN A 63 -33.60 -0.14 -4.11
N ILE A 64 -34.68 0.59 -4.38
CA ILE A 64 -35.01 1.89 -3.77
C ILE A 64 -35.13 1.84 -2.23
N ARG A 65 -35.46 0.68 -1.66
CA ARG A 65 -35.55 0.51 -0.18
C ARG A 65 -34.20 0.62 0.53
N ASP A 66 -33.10 0.32 -0.15
CA ASP A 66 -31.75 0.49 0.41
C ASP A 66 -31.24 1.95 0.27
N LYS A 67 -31.80 2.75 -0.66
CA LYS A 67 -31.44 4.16 -0.91
C LYS A 67 -31.89 5.13 0.19
N LEU A 68 -32.84 4.73 1.04
CA LEU A 68 -33.41 5.57 2.11
C LEU A 68 -32.52 5.75 3.33
N ARG A 69 -31.33 5.12 3.36
CA ARG A 69 -30.32 5.37 4.40
C ARG A 69 -29.60 6.71 4.23
N GLY A 70 -29.61 7.27 3.01
CA GLY A 70 -29.10 8.62 2.75
C GLY A 70 -27.57 8.71 2.85
N ASP A 71 -26.83 7.70 2.38
CA ASP A 71 -25.37 7.75 2.37
C ASP A 71 -24.83 8.66 1.23
N GLY A 72 -25.62 8.92 0.18
CA GLY A 72 -25.31 9.86 -0.88
C GLY A 72 -24.46 9.28 -2.02
N ARG A 73 -24.27 10.07 -3.08
CA ARG A 73 -23.51 9.67 -4.28
C ARG A 73 -22.02 9.95 -4.11
N CYS A 74 -21.19 9.05 -4.62
CA CYS A 74 -19.76 9.29 -4.73
C CYS A 74 -19.45 10.47 -5.64
N GLY A 75 -18.38 11.19 -5.33
CA GLY A 75 -17.88 12.30 -6.13
C GLY A 75 -17.35 11.92 -7.51
N GLU A 76 -16.80 12.91 -8.20
CA GLU A 76 -16.25 12.73 -9.54
C GLU A 76 -15.08 11.73 -9.50
N ASN A 77 -14.97 10.88 -10.53
CA ASN A 77 -13.98 9.80 -10.64
C ASN A 77 -14.00 8.75 -9.51
N LEU A 78 -15.06 8.72 -8.71
CA LEU A 78 -15.33 7.68 -7.72
C LEU A 78 -16.47 6.78 -8.18
N GLU A 79 -16.48 5.54 -7.69
CA GLU A 79 -17.56 4.58 -7.90
C GLU A 79 -17.91 3.88 -6.58
N CYS A 80 -19.19 3.56 -6.41
CA CYS A 80 -19.67 2.91 -5.20
C CYS A 80 -19.47 1.40 -5.30
N LYS A 81 -18.55 0.84 -4.50
CA LYS A 81 -18.19 -0.58 -4.53
C LYS A 81 -18.39 -1.24 -3.17
N VAL A 82 -18.84 -2.50 -3.16
CA VAL A 82 -18.93 -3.30 -1.93
C VAL A 82 -17.52 -3.79 -1.55
N VAL A 83 -16.97 -3.23 -0.49
CA VAL A 83 -15.70 -3.64 0.09
C VAL A 83 -15.96 -4.71 1.15
N LYS A 84 -15.42 -5.91 0.94
CA LYS A 84 -15.45 -6.98 1.94
C LYS A 84 -14.53 -6.58 3.09
N THR A 85 -15.08 -6.39 4.28
CA THR A 85 -14.28 -6.29 5.49
C THR A 85 -13.68 -7.67 5.77
N ASN A 86 -12.47 -7.91 5.30
CA ASN A 86 -11.71 -9.04 5.79
C ASN A 86 -11.55 -8.83 7.31
N GLN A 87 -12.16 -9.69 8.12
CA GLN A 87 -11.96 -9.81 9.57
C GLN A 87 -10.52 -10.26 9.93
N LYS A 88 -9.50 -9.71 9.25
CA LYS A 88 -8.08 -9.88 9.53
C LYS A 88 -7.26 -8.59 9.32
N SER A 89 -7.85 -7.40 9.50
CA SER A 89 -7.03 -6.23 9.90
C SER A 89 -6.90 -6.21 11.42
N GLY A 90 -6.21 -7.24 11.89
CA GLY A 90 -5.68 -7.35 13.23
C GLY A 90 -4.20 -7.72 13.09
N ASN A 91 -3.46 -6.98 12.26
CA ASN A 91 -2.01 -6.89 12.45
C ASN A 91 -1.78 -6.03 13.69
N LYS A 92 -2.03 -6.69 14.82
CA LYS A 92 -1.20 -6.77 16.00
C LYS A 92 0.13 -5.99 15.85
N LEU A 93 0.09 -4.67 15.98
CA LEU A 93 1.13 -3.96 16.73
C LEU A 93 0.89 -4.32 18.21
N LEU A 94 1.14 -5.59 18.57
CA LEU A 94 1.56 -5.84 19.93
C LEU A 94 3.03 -5.44 19.96
N ASN A 95 3.29 -4.37 20.69
CA ASN A 95 4.51 -4.27 21.47
C ASN A 95 4.60 -5.52 22.35
N CYS A 96 5.24 -6.58 21.84
CA CYS A 96 5.89 -7.53 22.71
C CYS A 96 7.05 -6.79 23.33
N GLY A 97 6.86 -6.36 24.58
CA GLY A 97 7.90 -5.74 25.38
C GLY A 97 9.15 -6.61 25.36
N ARG A 98 10.29 -6.00 24.98
CA ARG A 98 11.60 -6.50 25.41
C ARG A 98 11.64 -6.42 26.93
N ARG A 99 11.25 -7.50 27.62
CA ARG A 99 11.77 -7.76 28.96
C ARG A 99 13.15 -8.38 28.79
N LEU A 100 14.12 -7.76 29.47
CA LEU A 100 15.45 -8.27 29.64
C LEU A 100 15.42 -9.74 30.06
N MET A 101 16.28 -10.54 29.43
CA MET A 101 16.71 -11.82 29.95
C MET A 101 17.36 -11.62 31.32
N SER A 102 16.85 -12.29 32.34
CA SER A 102 17.57 -12.54 33.61
C SER A 102 17.12 -13.88 34.17
N ARG A 103 17.96 -14.90 33.88
CA ARG A 103 18.26 -16.13 34.63
C ARG A 103 17.25 -16.63 35.68
N CYS A 104 16.69 -17.81 35.41
CA CYS A 104 16.68 -19.04 36.22
C CYS A 104 16.03 -20.12 35.33
N GLY A 105 16.58 -21.31 35.06
CA GLY A 105 17.26 -22.21 35.97
C GLY A 105 16.25 -23.27 36.44
N LEU A 106 15.97 -24.29 35.60
CA LEU A 106 15.66 -25.69 35.96
C LEU A 106 15.16 -26.51 34.75
N GLN A 107 15.35 -27.82 34.87
CA GLN A 107 15.54 -28.88 33.86
C GLN A 107 14.28 -29.39 33.12
N PRO A 108 14.45 -30.29 32.12
CA PRO A 108 13.46 -30.58 31.08
C PRO A 108 12.48 -31.67 31.50
N ARG A 109 11.26 -31.65 30.92
CA ARG A 109 10.52 -32.87 30.57
C ARG A 109 9.26 -32.56 29.74
N LEU A 110 9.16 -33.32 28.64
CA LEU A 110 7.96 -33.90 28.03
C LEU A 110 6.90 -32.95 27.47
N ALA A 111 6.81 -32.93 26.13
CA ALA A 111 5.57 -32.60 25.43
C ALA A 111 4.44 -33.54 25.87
N PRO A 112 3.19 -33.05 25.87
CA PRO A 112 2.21 -33.72 25.02
C PRO A 112 1.24 -32.75 24.31
N THR A 113 0.97 -33.11 23.05
CA THR A 113 -0.30 -33.10 22.31
C THR A 113 -1.28 -31.94 22.47
N VAL A 114 -1.52 -31.32 21.31
CA VAL A 114 -2.71 -30.58 20.85
C VAL A 114 -3.95 -30.89 21.70
N THR A 115 -4.43 -29.86 22.41
CA THR A 115 -5.77 -29.87 23.02
C THR A 115 -6.63 -28.89 22.23
N GLU A 116 -7.61 -29.45 21.53
CA GLU A 116 -8.71 -28.73 20.90
C GLU A 116 -9.54 -28.01 21.97
N CYS A 117 -9.86 -26.74 21.74
CA CYS A 117 -10.83 -26.03 22.59
C CYS A 117 -12.25 -26.24 22.03
N PRO A 118 -13.24 -26.57 22.88
CA PRO A 118 -14.59 -26.89 22.46
C PRO A 118 -15.40 -25.63 22.13
N VAL A 119 -16.00 -25.58 20.94
CA VAL A 119 -17.04 -24.60 20.60
C VAL A 119 -18.40 -25.16 21.04
N SER A 120 -18.83 -24.78 22.24
CA SER A 120 -20.21 -24.98 22.71
C SER A 120 -20.94 -23.64 22.69
N GLY A 121 -21.79 -23.44 21.69
CA GLY A 121 -22.58 -22.23 21.54
C GLY A 121 -23.43 -22.27 20.28
N ALA A 122 -24.48 -23.10 20.29
CA ALA A 122 -25.52 -23.12 19.27
C ALA A 122 -26.37 -21.84 19.33
N GLY A 123 -25.81 -20.73 18.85
CA GLY A 123 -26.59 -19.60 18.37
C GLY A 123 -26.83 -19.79 16.88
N ARG A 124 -28.09 -19.75 16.44
CA ARG A 124 -28.42 -19.61 15.00
C ARG A 124 -27.74 -18.34 14.49
N VAL A 125 -26.63 -18.49 13.79
CA VAL A 125 -26.09 -17.42 12.96
C VAL A 125 -27.05 -17.30 11.78
N SER A 126 -27.93 -16.31 11.82
CA SER A 126 -28.76 -15.92 10.69
C SER A 126 -27.85 -15.71 9.47
N SER A 127 -28.16 -16.42 8.39
CA SER A 127 -27.40 -16.47 7.15
C SER A 127 -27.48 -15.19 6.30
N THR A 128 -27.40 -14.00 6.92
CA THR A 128 -27.57 -12.69 6.26
C THR A 128 -26.48 -11.66 6.56
N ALA A 129 -25.34 -12.02 7.14
CA ALA A 129 -24.29 -11.05 7.49
C ALA A 129 -22.88 -11.41 6.98
N LEU A 130 -22.76 -11.73 5.68
CA LEU A 130 -21.52 -11.44 4.92
C LEU A 130 -21.59 -9.98 4.44
N GLY A 131 -21.76 -9.04 5.37
CA GLY A 131 -22.05 -7.63 5.09
C GLY A 131 -20.79 -6.87 4.70
N GLY A 132 -20.49 -6.81 3.40
CA GLY A 132 -19.52 -5.84 2.89
C GLY A 132 -20.06 -4.42 3.03
N ARG A 133 -19.19 -3.46 3.35
CA ARG A 133 -19.56 -2.03 3.39
C ARG A 133 -19.46 -1.47 1.97
N ARG A 134 -20.46 -0.69 1.55
CA ARG A 134 -20.42 0.04 0.28
C ARG A 134 -19.64 1.32 0.50
N LEU A 135 -18.50 1.45 -0.17
CA LEU A 135 -17.63 2.62 -0.04
C LEU A 135 -17.35 3.20 -1.42
N CYS A 136 -17.15 4.52 -1.47
CA CYS A 136 -16.61 5.17 -2.64
C CYS A 136 -15.16 4.76 -2.84
N VAL A 137 -14.85 4.25 -4.02
CA VAL A 137 -13.51 3.82 -4.41
C VAL A 137 -13.12 4.59 -5.67
N CYS A 138 -11.86 5.01 -5.77
CA CYS A 138 -11.37 5.67 -6.98
C CYS A 138 -11.42 4.74 -8.17
N LYS A 139 -11.91 5.24 -9.32
CA LYS A 139 -11.93 4.50 -10.57
C LYS A 139 -10.50 4.20 -11.05
N GLU A 140 -9.62 5.19 -10.93
CA GLU A 140 -8.21 5.12 -11.33
C GLU A 140 -7.34 5.01 -10.08
N GLN A 141 -6.94 3.79 -9.73
CA GLN A 141 -6.15 3.52 -8.50
C GLN A 141 -4.63 3.66 -8.71
N ASP A 142 -4.19 3.93 -9.94
CA ASP A 142 -2.78 4.08 -10.26
C ASP A 142 -2.23 5.45 -9.84
N MET A 143 -0.95 5.48 -9.47
CA MET A 143 -0.26 6.70 -9.09
C MET A 143 -0.26 7.72 -10.24
N VAL A 144 -0.31 9.01 -9.89
CA VAL A 144 -0.22 10.10 -10.87
C VAL A 144 0.75 11.19 -10.40
N CYS A 145 1.49 11.76 -11.34
CA CYS A 145 2.35 12.91 -11.11
C CYS A 145 1.54 14.18 -11.38
N GLY A 146 1.37 15.00 -10.35
CA GLY A 146 0.73 16.30 -10.46
C GLY A 146 1.65 17.34 -11.09
N SER A 147 1.05 18.34 -11.72
CA SER A 147 1.74 19.53 -12.24
C SER A 147 2.45 20.35 -11.17
N ASP A 148 2.19 20.08 -9.89
CA ASP A 148 2.89 20.62 -8.73
C ASP A 148 4.14 19.82 -8.34
N GLY A 149 4.51 18.80 -9.15
CA GLY A 149 5.68 17.94 -8.92
C GLY A 149 5.47 16.91 -7.80
N LYS A 150 4.25 16.76 -7.28
CA LYS A 150 3.93 15.75 -6.26
C LYS A 150 3.34 14.49 -6.88
N THR A 151 3.73 13.36 -6.31
CA THR A 151 3.11 12.07 -6.64
C THR A 151 1.90 11.87 -5.75
N TYR A 152 0.78 11.55 -6.37
CA TYR A 152 -0.45 11.17 -5.69
C TYR A 152 -0.66 9.67 -5.81
N GLY A 153 -1.22 9.05 -4.78
CA GLY A 153 -1.44 7.61 -4.73
C GLY A 153 -2.46 7.13 -5.77
N ASN A 154 -3.41 7.99 -6.14
CA ASN A 154 -4.41 7.75 -7.16
C ASN A 154 -4.93 9.09 -7.73
N LEU A 155 -5.75 9.04 -8.78
CA LEU A 155 -6.33 10.26 -9.39
C LEU A 155 -7.21 11.04 -8.40
N CYS A 156 -7.99 10.35 -7.58
CA CYS A 156 -8.95 10.97 -6.66
C CYS A 156 -8.25 11.79 -5.56
N GLN A 157 -7.07 11.37 -5.11
CA GLN A 157 -6.24 12.15 -4.17
C GLN A 157 -5.73 13.46 -4.80
N LEU A 158 -5.33 13.43 -6.08
CA LEU A 158 -4.94 14.64 -6.81
C LEU A 158 -6.14 15.59 -6.94
N MET A 159 -7.29 15.04 -7.34
CA MET A 159 -8.52 15.81 -7.49
C MET A 159 -8.96 16.42 -6.15
N GLU A 160 -8.81 15.71 -5.03
CA GLU A 160 -9.15 16.25 -3.71
C GLU A 160 -8.36 17.52 -3.39
N VAL A 161 -7.06 17.53 -3.70
CA VAL A 161 -6.22 18.72 -3.54
C VAL A 161 -6.59 19.82 -4.54
N ALA A 162 -6.94 19.45 -5.78
CA ALA A 162 -7.43 20.40 -6.78
C ALA A 162 -8.72 21.11 -6.34
N TYR A 163 -9.69 20.39 -5.77
CA TYR A 163 -10.91 21.00 -5.27
C TYR A 163 -10.68 21.87 -4.02
N LYS A 164 -9.71 21.50 -3.16
CA LYS A 164 -9.33 22.31 -1.99
C LYS A 164 -8.71 23.66 -2.36
N ASN A 165 -7.82 23.67 -3.35
CA ASN A 165 -7.07 24.87 -3.73
C ASN A 165 -7.83 25.80 -4.69
N GLY A 166 -9.01 25.38 -5.17
CA GLY A 166 -9.78 26.14 -6.15
C GLY A 166 -9.11 26.18 -7.52
N THR A 167 -9.59 27.05 -8.40
CA THR A 167 -9.28 27.00 -9.85
C THR A 167 -7.92 27.54 -10.26
N GLN A 168 -7.24 28.33 -9.42
CA GLN A 168 -5.97 28.97 -9.80
C GLN A 168 -4.75 28.07 -9.55
N ASP A 169 -4.73 27.34 -8.44
CA ASP A 169 -3.58 26.50 -8.02
C ASP A 169 -3.94 25.00 -7.93
N ALA A 170 -4.96 24.58 -8.68
CA ALA A 170 -5.35 23.19 -8.76
C ALA A 170 -4.29 22.36 -9.51
N PRO A 171 -3.64 21.36 -8.86
CA PRO A 171 -2.79 20.42 -9.57
C PRO A 171 -3.58 19.67 -10.64
N LYS A 172 -2.96 19.48 -11.80
CA LYS A 172 -3.48 18.66 -12.89
C LYS A 172 -2.59 17.45 -13.09
N VAL A 173 -3.11 16.40 -13.70
CA VAL A 173 -2.29 15.25 -14.10
C VAL A 173 -1.29 15.71 -15.15
N GLN A 174 0.00 15.66 -14.81
CA GLN A 174 1.09 15.91 -15.75
C GLN A 174 1.52 14.61 -16.43
N MET A 175 1.57 13.51 -15.68
CA MET A 175 1.98 12.20 -16.17
C MET A 175 1.36 11.08 -15.33
N TRP A 176 1.09 9.93 -15.95
CA TRP A 176 0.67 8.71 -15.27
C TRP A 176 1.88 7.99 -14.68
N GLY A 177 1.75 7.49 -13.45
CA GLY A 177 2.86 7.03 -12.62
C GLY A 177 3.35 8.12 -11.67
N PRO A 178 4.39 7.84 -10.87
CA PRO A 178 4.95 8.84 -9.97
C PRO A 178 5.73 9.91 -10.72
N CYS A 179 6.00 11.01 -10.03
CA CYS A 179 6.94 12.00 -10.51
C CYS A 179 8.36 11.44 -10.57
N GLU A 180 9.08 11.85 -11.61
CA GLU A 180 10.47 11.51 -11.77
C GLU A 180 11.31 12.11 -10.65
N SER A 181 12.21 11.30 -10.10
CA SER A 181 13.01 11.65 -8.93
C SER A 181 14.38 11.00 -9.01
N ALA A 182 15.36 11.63 -8.36
CA ALA A 182 16.67 11.05 -8.13
C ALA A 182 16.54 9.81 -7.22
N PRO A 183 17.44 8.82 -7.35
CA PRO A 183 17.41 7.64 -6.50
C PRO A 183 17.59 8.03 -5.03
N THR A 184 16.92 7.30 -4.15
CA THR A 184 17.04 7.40 -2.70
C THR A 184 17.34 6.01 -2.15
N ILE A 185 18.43 5.89 -1.40
CA ILE A 185 18.78 4.65 -0.72
C ILE A 185 17.90 4.57 0.53
N VAL A 186 17.02 3.57 0.56
CA VAL A 186 16.09 3.32 1.68
C VAL A 186 16.84 2.56 2.78
N THR A 187 17.56 1.52 2.39
CA THR A 187 18.39 0.70 3.28
C THR A 187 19.75 0.52 2.62
N GLY A 188 20.81 1.04 3.25
CA GLY A 188 22.18 0.87 2.77
C GLY A 188 22.83 -0.41 3.31
N PRO A 189 24.00 -0.80 2.78
CA PRO A 189 24.76 -1.93 3.32
C PRO A 189 25.16 -1.65 4.76
N GLN A 190 25.19 -2.72 5.58
CA GLN A 190 25.56 -2.62 6.98
C GLN A 190 27.02 -2.96 7.20
N HIS A 191 27.63 -2.34 8.21
CA HIS A 191 28.98 -2.70 8.66
C HIS A 191 29.03 -4.16 9.09
N ALA A 192 30.09 -4.87 8.71
CA ALA A 192 30.26 -6.29 9.01
C ALA A 192 31.61 -6.59 9.67
N HIS A 193 31.60 -7.53 10.60
CA HIS A 193 32.80 -8.03 11.28
C HIS A 193 32.71 -9.55 11.35
N GLU A 194 33.34 -10.21 10.38
CA GLU A 194 33.13 -11.63 10.10
C GLU A 194 34.44 -12.42 10.19
N GLN A 195 34.34 -13.72 10.42
CA GLN A 195 35.51 -14.57 10.54
C GLN A 195 36.07 -14.93 9.16
N LEU A 196 37.37 -15.18 9.08
CA LEU A 196 38.01 -15.76 7.90
C LEU A 196 37.31 -17.09 7.53
N GLY A 197 36.94 -17.20 6.24
CA GLY A 197 36.21 -18.35 5.69
C GLY A 197 34.68 -18.27 5.80
N ASP A 198 34.13 -17.26 6.49
CA ASP A 198 32.69 -17.07 6.55
C ASP A 198 32.12 -16.51 5.24
N LYS A 199 30.80 -16.56 5.13
CA LYS A 199 30.04 -15.97 4.04
C LYS A 199 29.60 -14.56 4.41
N LEU A 200 29.91 -13.58 3.56
CA LEU A 200 29.41 -12.20 3.67
C LEU A 200 28.29 -11.95 2.66
N VAL A 201 27.24 -11.26 3.11
CA VAL A 201 26.21 -10.70 2.24
C VAL A 201 25.99 -9.24 2.61
N LEU A 202 26.12 -8.36 1.63
CA LEU A 202 25.75 -6.95 1.74
C LEU A 202 24.58 -6.68 0.81
N ASP A 203 23.59 -5.93 1.28
CA ASP A 203 22.44 -5.52 0.50
C ASP A 203 22.32 -3.99 0.44
N CYS A 204 21.70 -3.47 -0.62
CA CYS A 204 21.40 -2.06 -0.77
C CYS A 204 20.04 -1.92 -1.49
N GLU A 205 19.05 -1.41 -0.76
CA GLU A 205 17.68 -1.18 -1.22
C GLU A 205 17.49 0.27 -1.65
N VAL A 206 17.04 0.47 -2.87
CA VAL A 206 16.97 1.78 -3.51
C VAL A 206 15.58 1.99 -4.09
N PHE A 207 15.03 3.16 -3.85
CA PHE A 207 13.82 3.66 -4.50
C PHE A 207 14.17 4.75 -5.52
N GLY A 208 13.47 4.80 -6.66
CA GLY A 208 13.59 5.92 -7.59
C GLY A 208 12.79 5.70 -8.87
N PHE A 209 12.39 6.80 -9.51
CA PHE A 209 11.71 6.75 -10.80
C PHE A 209 12.37 7.69 -11.82
N PRO A 210 12.87 7.19 -12.97
CA PRO A 210 12.94 5.78 -13.38
C PRO A 210 13.75 4.89 -12.44
N ILE A 211 13.48 3.58 -12.48
CA ILE A 211 14.13 2.58 -11.62
C ILE A 211 15.66 2.69 -11.80
N PRO A 212 16.43 2.90 -10.70
CA PRO A 212 17.86 3.14 -10.80
C PRO A 212 18.66 1.85 -11.04
N GLN A 213 19.84 2.00 -11.64
CA GLN A 213 20.83 0.92 -11.73
C GLN A 213 21.72 0.95 -10.49
N ILE A 214 21.94 -0.21 -9.87
CA ILE A 214 22.86 -0.38 -8.74
C ILE A 214 24.20 -0.90 -9.23
N THR A 215 25.28 -0.22 -8.84
CA THR A 215 26.66 -0.64 -9.08
C THR A 215 27.42 -0.66 -7.76
N TRP A 216 28.24 -1.68 -7.57
CA TRP A 216 29.03 -1.86 -6.34
C TRP A 216 30.51 -1.62 -6.58
N TYR A 217 31.15 -1.00 -5.60
CA TYR A 217 32.58 -0.73 -5.58
C TYR A 217 33.17 -1.15 -4.24
N LYS A 218 34.44 -1.57 -4.26
CA LYS A 218 35.28 -1.65 -3.06
C LYS A 218 36.26 -0.49 -3.11
N MET A 219 36.34 0.27 -2.02
CA MET A 219 37.32 1.35 -1.87
C MET A 219 38.66 0.77 -1.43
N ASP A 220 39.71 1.10 -2.17
CA ASP A 220 41.09 0.81 -1.81
C ASP A 220 41.55 1.67 -0.64
N GLU A 221 42.71 1.33 -0.07
CA GLU A 221 43.37 2.13 0.97
C GLU A 221 43.69 3.57 0.50
N ASP A 222 43.90 3.75 -0.81
CA ASP A 222 44.09 5.06 -1.45
C ASP A 222 42.78 5.83 -1.72
N GLY A 223 41.62 5.28 -1.31
CA GLY A 223 40.30 5.86 -1.58
C GLY A 223 39.82 5.71 -3.03
N ARG A 224 40.45 4.84 -3.83
CA ARG A 224 40.03 4.54 -5.21
C ARG A 224 38.91 3.51 -5.24
N ASN A 225 37.92 3.71 -6.11
CA ASN A 225 36.79 2.80 -6.26
C ASN A 225 37.08 1.70 -7.30
N ASN A 226 37.22 0.46 -6.83
CA ASN A 226 37.33 -0.72 -7.70
C ASN A 226 35.95 -1.35 -7.95
N SER A 227 35.57 -1.47 -9.21
CA SER A 227 34.27 -2.05 -9.59
C SER A 227 34.20 -3.53 -9.22
N LEU A 228 33.11 -3.94 -8.59
CA LEU A 228 32.83 -5.34 -8.25
C LEU A 228 31.96 -6.01 -9.34
N PRO A 229 32.02 -7.35 -9.52
CA PRO A 229 32.85 -8.31 -8.80
C PRO A 229 34.31 -8.38 -9.28
N GLY A 230 34.69 -7.62 -10.32
CA GLY A 230 36.01 -7.70 -10.94
C GLY A 230 36.22 -9.05 -11.66
N ASP A 231 37.37 -9.66 -11.47
CA ASP A 231 37.79 -10.96 -12.01
C ASP A 231 37.61 -12.13 -11.02
N ARG A 232 36.92 -11.88 -9.90
CA ARG A 232 36.79 -12.83 -8.79
C ARG A 232 35.71 -13.88 -9.03
N GLY A 233 36.08 -15.15 -8.86
CA GLY A 233 35.14 -16.28 -8.88
C GLY A 233 34.43 -16.56 -7.55
N ASP A 234 34.88 -15.98 -6.44
CA ASP A 234 34.32 -16.17 -5.09
C ASP A 234 33.30 -15.10 -4.69
N MET A 235 33.01 -14.15 -5.59
CA MET A 235 32.08 -13.04 -5.39
C MET A 235 31.01 -13.03 -6.47
N ALA A 236 29.77 -12.80 -6.06
CA ALA A 236 28.64 -12.64 -6.96
C ALA A 236 27.86 -11.36 -6.65
N ILE A 237 27.45 -10.63 -7.69
CA ILE A 237 26.51 -9.51 -7.59
C ILE A 237 25.19 -9.93 -8.18
N GLN A 238 24.11 -9.63 -7.47
CA GLN A 238 22.75 -9.84 -7.96
C GLN A 238 21.93 -8.57 -7.77
N THR A 239 21.04 -8.30 -8.72
CA THR A 239 20.09 -7.18 -8.64
C THR A 239 18.70 -7.71 -8.98
N ARG A 240 17.70 -7.43 -8.14
CA ARG A 240 16.30 -7.85 -8.33
C ARG A 240 15.38 -6.68 -7.96
N GLY A 241 14.12 -6.78 -8.36
CA GLY A 241 13.08 -5.88 -7.83
C GLY A 241 13.04 -5.95 -6.31
N GLY A 242 12.88 -4.79 -5.67
CA GLY A 242 12.79 -4.66 -4.22
C GLY A 242 11.42 -5.06 -3.66
N PRO A 243 11.23 -4.93 -2.33
CA PRO A 243 9.98 -5.33 -1.67
C PRO A 243 8.78 -4.43 -2.02
N GLY A 244 9.02 -3.23 -2.53
CA GLY A 244 8.01 -2.27 -2.94
C GLY A 244 8.05 -1.90 -4.42
N ASN A 245 7.00 -1.24 -4.89
CA ASN A 245 6.92 -0.70 -6.25
C ASN A 245 8.08 0.27 -6.50
N LEU A 246 8.71 0.17 -7.68
CA LEU A 246 9.80 1.07 -8.10
C LEU A 246 11.03 1.01 -7.19
N MET A 247 11.14 -0.06 -6.41
CA MET A 247 12.32 -0.37 -5.63
C MET A 247 13.15 -1.42 -6.36
N VAL A 248 14.46 -1.35 -6.14
CA VAL A 248 15.44 -2.33 -6.59
C VAL A 248 16.37 -2.63 -5.43
N THR A 249 16.71 -3.90 -5.28
CA THR A 249 17.67 -4.34 -4.26
C THR A 249 18.85 -5.00 -4.95
N GLY A 250 20.05 -4.60 -4.56
CA GLY A 250 21.31 -5.17 -5.00
C GLY A 250 21.98 -5.91 -3.86
N TRP A 251 22.61 -7.06 -4.16
CA TRP A 251 23.37 -7.86 -3.20
C TRP A 251 24.78 -8.12 -3.69
N VAL A 252 25.74 -8.04 -2.78
CA VAL A 252 27.09 -8.58 -2.94
C VAL A 252 27.21 -9.79 -2.03
N GLN A 253 27.56 -10.94 -2.58
CA GLN A 253 27.80 -12.17 -1.84
C GLN A 253 29.25 -12.61 -2.02
N ILE A 254 29.94 -12.87 -0.92
CA ILE A 254 31.28 -13.47 -0.88
C ILE A 254 31.19 -14.79 -0.12
N VAL A 255 31.66 -15.89 -0.73
CA VAL A 255 31.47 -17.24 -0.16
C VAL A 255 32.60 -17.65 0.80
N ASP A 256 33.83 -17.21 0.53
CA ASP A 256 35.02 -17.54 1.31
C ASP A 256 35.78 -16.25 1.64
N LEU A 257 35.52 -15.67 2.81
CA LEU A 257 36.13 -14.41 3.23
C LEU A 257 37.64 -14.52 3.45
N LYS A 258 38.39 -13.68 2.74
CA LYS A 258 39.84 -13.53 2.84
C LYS A 258 40.21 -12.24 3.57
N PRO A 259 41.43 -12.14 4.14
CA PRO A 259 41.90 -10.89 4.73
C PRO A 259 41.82 -9.70 3.76
N SER A 260 42.04 -9.95 2.47
CA SER A 260 41.95 -8.97 1.38
C SER A 260 40.52 -8.45 1.12
N ASP A 261 39.49 -9.09 1.65
CA ASP A 261 38.09 -8.61 1.56
C ASP A 261 37.81 -7.50 2.58
N SER A 262 38.69 -7.29 3.57
CA SER A 262 38.56 -6.14 4.46
C SER A 262 38.66 -4.83 3.65
N GLY A 263 37.82 -3.87 3.98
CA GLY A 263 37.76 -2.59 3.30
C GLY A 263 36.37 -1.96 3.38
N THR A 264 36.17 -0.88 2.62
CA THR A 264 34.87 -0.20 2.56
C THR A 264 34.19 -0.49 1.24
N TYR A 265 32.97 -1.03 1.32
CA TYR A 265 32.13 -1.33 0.17
C TYR A 265 31.15 -0.19 -0.03
N GLN A 266 30.95 0.24 -1.28
CA GLN A 266 30.05 1.32 -1.64
C GLN A 266 29.01 0.82 -2.65
N CYS A 267 27.73 1.00 -2.33
CA CYS A 267 26.67 0.92 -3.34
C CYS A 267 26.43 2.30 -3.94
N ILE A 268 26.36 2.36 -5.26
CA ILE A 268 26.00 3.55 -6.02
C ILE A 268 24.74 3.22 -6.80
N ALA A 269 23.70 4.02 -6.60
CA ALA A 269 22.47 3.92 -7.36
C ALA A 269 22.32 5.14 -8.26
N GLN A 270 22.02 4.93 -9.54
CA GLN A 270 21.97 5.99 -10.53
C GLN A 270 20.75 5.87 -11.44
N ASN A 271 20.10 7.01 -11.71
CA ASN A 271 19.16 7.16 -12.82
C ASN A 271 19.41 8.50 -13.53
N LYS A 272 18.55 8.85 -14.49
CA LYS A 272 18.68 10.11 -15.26
C LYS A 272 18.53 11.39 -14.41
N ASN A 273 17.97 11.31 -13.21
CA ASN A 273 17.72 12.44 -12.32
C ASN A 273 18.78 12.62 -11.24
N GLY A 274 19.65 11.64 -11.01
CA GLY A 274 20.71 11.79 -10.02
C GLY A 274 21.39 10.49 -9.60
N VAL A 275 22.17 10.60 -8.53
CA VAL A 275 22.98 9.52 -7.97
C VAL A 275 22.86 9.52 -6.45
N ALA A 276 22.69 8.34 -5.85
CA ALA A 276 22.75 8.11 -4.41
C ALA A 276 23.86 7.12 -4.07
N ARG A 277 24.49 7.29 -2.90
CA ARG A 277 25.63 6.48 -2.45
C ARG A 277 25.45 6.09 -0.99
N ALA A 278 25.81 4.86 -0.64
CA ALA A 278 25.94 4.42 0.73
C ALA A 278 27.12 3.46 0.86
N ASP A 279 27.76 3.47 2.03
CA ASP A 279 28.98 2.71 2.30
C ASP A 279 28.85 1.82 3.54
N ALA A 280 29.63 0.75 3.53
CA ALA A 280 29.75 -0.20 4.63
C ALA A 280 31.19 -0.64 4.81
N LYS A 281 31.66 -0.53 6.05
CA LYS A 281 32.97 -1.04 6.46
C LYS A 281 32.90 -2.52 6.83
N VAL A 282 33.73 -3.33 6.18
CA VAL A 282 33.86 -4.76 6.40
C VAL A 282 35.24 -5.06 6.98
N SER A 283 35.28 -5.87 8.03
CA SER A 283 36.52 -6.31 8.66
C SER A 283 36.51 -7.82 8.84
N VAL A 284 37.57 -8.48 8.38
CA VAL A 284 37.74 -9.93 8.48
C VAL A 284 38.78 -10.23 9.54
N TYR A 285 38.43 -11.05 10.54
CA TYR A 285 39.35 -11.45 11.60
C TYR A 285 39.66 -12.94 11.54
N LYS A 286 40.89 -13.29 11.95
CA LYS A 286 41.28 -14.67 12.18
C LYS A 286 41.07 -14.98 13.65
N MET A 287 40.31 -16.02 13.97
CA MET A 287 40.29 -16.57 15.32
C MET A 287 41.71 -17.05 15.67
N SER A 288 42.36 -16.39 16.62
CA SER A 288 43.50 -17.00 17.31
C SER A 288 42.94 -18.17 18.11
N LYS A 289 43.38 -19.41 17.80
CA LYS A 289 43.19 -20.54 18.71
C LYS A 289 43.86 -20.16 20.05
N GLY A 290 43.08 -19.63 20.97
CA GLY A 290 43.46 -19.41 22.35
C GLY A 290 43.32 -20.72 23.10
N GLU A 291 44.48 -21.32 23.39
CA GLU A 291 44.85 -22.01 24.64
C GLU A 291 43.80 -22.89 25.35
N LEU A 292 44.13 -24.21 25.29
CA LEU A 292 43.70 -25.35 26.13
C LEU A 292 42.25 -25.84 26.00
#